data_AF-A0A4R7SZV3-F1
#
_entry.id   AF-A0A4R7SZV3-F1
#
_cell.length_a   1.000
_cell.length_b   1.000
_cell.length_c   1.000
_cell.angle_alpha   90.00
_cell.angle_beta   90.00
_cell.angle_gamma   90.00
#
_symmetry.space_group_name_H-M   'P 1'
#
loop_
_entity.id
_entity.type
_entity.pdbx_description
1 polymer ?
#
loop_
_entity_poly.entity_id
_entity_poly.type
_entity_poly.pdbx_seq_one_letter_code
_entity_poly.pdbx_strand_id
1 'polypeptide(L)'
;MSYDVVALIDGRPSYQDVLAGMMAAGPDWLVRDVSDGAVLQLCNPAGEPLASLEAPILIQVPGEVERLLGPELAGVPTPVWWAEVRADPQNGGPELADRYAAELVKRLGGQVWKPAPPPFDPPTGPAVTDVAGGNNA
;
A
#
# COMPACT_ATOMS: atom_id res chain seq x y z
N MET A 1 -5.02 -12.19 3.29
CA MET A 1 -3.82 -11.35 3.49
C MET A 1 -4.22 -9.93 3.17
N SER A 2 -3.81 -8.94 3.96
CA SER A 2 -4.01 -7.53 3.64
C SER A 2 -3.01 -7.05 2.59
N TYR A 3 -3.34 -5.97 1.90
CA TYR A 3 -2.42 -5.21 1.06
C TYR A 3 -1.87 -4.06 1.90
N ASP A 4 -0.60 -4.15 2.30
CA ASP A 4 0.00 -3.19 3.23
C ASP A 4 0.89 -2.20 2.49
N VAL A 5 0.62 -0.90 2.62
CA VAL A 5 1.43 0.17 2.04
C VAL A 5 2.07 0.96 3.16
N VAL A 6 3.36 1.26 3.03
CA VAL A 6 4.10 2.06 4.02
C VAL A 6 4.62 3.32 3.34
N ALA A 7 4.18 4.48 3.81
CA ALA A 7 4.79 5.76 3.48
C ALA A 7 5.91 6.04 4.49
N LEU A 8 7.14 6.10 3.99
CA LEU A 8 8.33 6.54 4.72
C LEU A 8 8.54 8.01 4.40
N ILE A 9 8.25 8.88 5.36
CA ILE A 9 8.14 10.34 5.14
C ILE A 9 9.09 11.12 6.04
N ASP A 10 9.57 12.26 5.54
CA ASP A 10 10.66 13.01 6.18
C ASP A 10 10.18 13.82 7.40
N GLY A 11 8.88 14.11 7.47
CA GLY A 11 8.26 14.91 8.54
C GLY A 11 7.10 14.21 9.24
N ARG A 12 6.87 14.56 10.51
CA ARG A 12 5.71 14.05 11.27
C ARG A 12 4.41 14.52 10.60
N PRO A 13 3.49 13.62 10.24
CA PRO A 13 2.18 14.02 9.73
C PRO A 13 1.43 14.89 10.73
N SER A 14 0.94 16.03 10.28
CA SER A 14 -0.09 16.79 10.99
C SER A 14 -1.47 16.18 10.73
N TYR A 15 -2.47 16.58 11.51
CA TYR A 15 -3.87 16.22 11.22
C TYR A 15 -4.31 16.67 9.82
N GLN A 16 -3.78 17.79 9.31
CA GLN A 16 -4.11 18.27 7.96
C GLN A 16 -3.53 17.36 6.88
N ASP A 17 -2.35 16.77 7.11
CA ASP A 17 -1.73 15.84 6.16
C ASP A 17 -2.49 14.52 6.13
N VAL A 18 -2.91 14.02 7.30
CA VAL A 18 -3.77 12.83 7.41
C VAL A 18 -5.10 13.05 6.69
N LEU A 19 -5.77 14.18 6.93
CA LEU A 19 -7.03 14.51 6.25
C LEU A 19 -6.84 14.68 4.74
N ALA A 20 -5.74 15.30 4.30
CA ALA A 20 -5.42 15.42 2.88
C ALA A 20 -5.22 14.05 2.22
N GLY A 21 -4.50 13.14 2.90
CA GLY A 21 -4.36 11.76 2.47
C GLY A 21 -5.70 11.06 2.33
N MET A 22 -6.61 11.21 3.31
CA MET A 22 -7.96 10.62 3.25
C MET A 22 -8.77 11.16 2.07
N MET A 23 -8.75 12.48 1.84
CA MET A 23 -9.43 13.11 0.70
C MET A 23 -8.86 12.64 -0.64
N ALA A 24 -7.54 12.49 -0.74
CA ALA A 24 -6.88 11.96 -1.93
C ALA A 24 -7.20 10.48 -2.16
N ALA A 25 -7.40 9.71 -1.08
CA ALA A 25 -7.84 8.33 -1.15
C ALA A 25 -9.24 8.23 -1.78
N GLY A 26 -10.11 9.23 -1.55
CA GLY A 26 -11.38 9.52 -2.24
C GLY A 26 -12.42 10.15 -1.31
N PRO A 27 -13.62 10.53 -1.80
CA PRO A 27 -14.60 11.25 -1.00
C PRO A 27 -15.65 10.38 -0.30
N ASP A 28 -15.83 9.12 -0.71
CA ASP A 28 -17.04 8.34 -0.39
C ASP A 28 -16.87 7.35 0.78
N TRP A 29 -15.90 7.60 1.66
CA TRP A 29 -15.60 6.71 2.79
C TRP A 29 -16.24 7.20 4.09
N LEU A 30 -16.65 6.25 4.94
CA LEU A 30 -16.93 6.50 6.34
C LEU A 30 -15.65 6.35 7.15
N VAL A 31 -15.47 7.15 8.21
CA VAL A 31 -14.30 7.06 9.11
C VAL A 31 -14.74 6.50 10.46
N ARG A 32 -14.03 5.48 10.94
CA ARG A 32 -14.25 4.88 12.26
C ARG A 32 -12.95 4.87 13.06
N ASP A 33 -13.01 5.33 14.30
CA ASP A 33 -11.93 5.12 15.27
C ASP A 33 -12.10 3.74 15.92
N VAL A 34 -11.05 2.91 15.90
CA VAL A 34 -11.08 1.55 16.47
C VAL A 34 -10.02 1.29 17.53
N SER A 35 -9.28 2.32 17.98
CA SER A 35 -8.25 2.15 19.01
C SER A 35 -7.89 3.48 19.70
N ASP A 36 -8.89 4.22 20.18
CA ASP A 36 -8.70 5.51 20.87
C ASP A 36 -7.78 6.48 20.09
N GLY A 37 -7.94 6.51 18.76
CA GLY A 37 -7.19 7.35 17.83
C GLY A 37 -5.87 6.73 17.33
N ALA A 38 -5.46 5.56 17.83
CA ALA A 38 -4.27 4.87 17.34
C ALA A 38 -4.50 4.20 15.96
N VAL A 39 -5.75 3.89 15.63
CA VAL A 39 -6.13 3.30 14.34
C VAL A 39 -7.41 3.96 13.83
N LEU A 40 -7.34 4.50 12.61
CA LEU A 40 -8.51 5.01 11.89
C LEU A 40 -8.85 4.06 10.75
N GLN A 41 -10.08 3.55 10.72
CA GLN A 41 -10.60 2.75 9.63
C GLN A 41 -11.35 3.61 8.62
N LEU A 42 -11.01 3.43 7.34
CA LEU A 42 -11.78 3.91 6.21
C LEU A 42 -12.70 2.77 5.76
N CYS A 43 -14.00 3.00 5.85
CA CYS A 43 -15.04 2.05 5.51
C CYS A 43 -15.79 2.46 4.24
N ASN A 44 -16.31 1.49 3.51
CA ASN A 44 -17.25 1.75 2.42
C ASN A 44 -18.59 2.32 2.96
N PRO A 45 -19.50 2.80 2.09
CA PRO A 45 -20.80 3.31 2.52
C PRO A 45 -21.69 2.30 3.27
N ALA A 46 -21.45 1.00 3.12
CA ALA A 46 -22.14 -0.05 3.87
C ALA A 46 -21.55 -0.28 5.27
N GLY A 47 -20.43 0.39 5.61
CA GLY A 47 -19.77 0.28 6.90
C GLY A 47 -18.73 -0.84 7.00
N GLU A 48 -18.38 -1.48 5.89
CA GLU A 48 -17.34 -2.50 5.82
C GLU A 48 -15.95 -1.85 5.69
N PRO A 49 -14.94 -2.28 6.45
CA PRO A 49 -13.60 -1.68 6.43
C PRO A 49 -12.87 -1.99 5.11
N LEU A 50 -12.35 -0.94 4.45
CA LEU A 50 -11.51 -1.05 3.26
C LEU A 50 -10.03 -0.85 3.57
N ALA A 51 -9.71 0.01 4.55
CA ALA A 51 -8.34 0.21 5.01
C ALA A 51 -8.29 0.64 6.47
N SER A 52 -7.19 0.30 7.14
CA SER A 52 -6.84 0.81 8.47
C SER A 52 -5.58 1.66 8.34
N LEU A 53 -5.64 2.88 8.84
CA LEU A 53 -4.54 3.82 8.95
C LEU A 53 -3.97 3.70 10.36
N GLU A 54 -2.77 3.16 10.47
CA GLU A 54 -2.07 3.02 11.75
C GLU A 54 -1.43 4.37 12.13
N ALA A 55 -1.37 4.66 13.43
CA ALA A 55 -0.72 5.87 13.93
C ALA A 55 0.76 5.92 13.45
N PRO A 56 1.22 7.05 12.88
CA PRO A 56 2.59 7.16 12.42
C PRO A 56 3.60 7.00 13.56
N ILE A 57 4.64 6.19 13.34
CA ILE A 57 5.72 5.95 14.30
C ILE A 57 7.05 6.49 13.77
N LEU A 58 7.93 6.95 14.65
CA LEU A 58 9.26 7.44 14.28
C LEU A 58 10.28 6.30 14.38
N ILE A 59 10.82 5.88 13.23
CA ILE A 59 11.92 4.92 13.17
C ILE A 59 13.23 5.68 13.32
N GLN A 60 13.95 5.42 14.40
CA GLN A 60 15.21 6.11 14.70
C GLN A 60 16.46 5.25 14.44
N VAL A 61 16.30 3.93 14.48
CA VAL A 61 17.42 2.97 14.40
C VAL A 61 17.84 2.79 12.94
N PRO A 62 19.10 3.12 12.56
CA PRO A 62 19.60 2.87 11.21
C PRO A 62 19.47 1.39 10.83
N GLY A 63 19.04 1.10 9.60
CA GLY A 63 18.84 -0.26 9.10
C GLY A 63 17.54 -0.94 9.55
N GLU A 64 16.77 -0.34 10.45
CA GLU A 64 15.52 -0.94 10.94
C GLU A 64 14.44 -1.05 9.85
N VAL A 65 14.39 -0.06 8.95
CA VAL A 65 13.48 -0.08 7.80
C VAL A 65 13.82 -1.26 6.87
N GLU A 66 15.09 -1.47 6.57
CA GLU A 66 15.58 -2.61 5.76
C GLU A 66 15.23 -3.95 6.42
N ARG A 67 15.43 -4.06 7.75
CA ARG A 67 15.10 -5.27 8.51
C ARG A 67 13.60 -5.61 8.46
N LEU A 68 12.73 -4.59 8.40
CA LEU A 68 11.28 -4.76 8.42
C LEU A 68 10.69 -5.00 7.03
N LEU A 69 11.13 -4.26 6.01
CA LEU A 69 10.52 -4.25 4.68
C LEU A 69 11.33 -4.95 3.60
N GLY A 70 12.63 -5.19 3.85
CA GLY A 70 13.49 -5.90 2.92
C GLY A 70 14.67 -5.06 2.39
N PRO A 71 15.60 -5.73 1.68
CA PRO A 71 16.86 -5.14 1.20
C PRO A 71 16.66 -4.04 0.16
N GLU A 72 15.51 -3.95 -0.50
CA GLU A 72 15.19 -2.86 -1.43
C GLU A 72 15.19 -1.48 -0.74
N LEU A 73 15.03 -1.45 0.59
CA LEU A 73 15.04 -0.24 1.39
C LEU A 73 16.36 -0.04 2.15
N ALA A 74 17.42 -0.75 1.75
CA ALA A 74 18.75 -0.49 2.26
C ALA A 74 19.14 0.97 2.02
N GLY A 75 19.69 1.62 3.04
CA GLY A 75 20.16 3.00 2.97
C GLY A 75 19.10 4.08 3.17
N VAL A 76 17.85 3.73 3.50
CA VAL A 76 16.86 4.72 3.97
C VAL A 76 17.43 5.46 5.19
N PRO A 77 17.57 6.80 5.16
CA PRO A 77 18.12 7.55 6.27
C PRO A 77 17.16 7.54 7.46
N THR A 78 17.71 7.51 8.68
CA THR A 78 16.95 7.72 9.91
C THR A 78 17.38 9.03 10.59
N PRO A 79 16.48 9.70 11.34
CA PRO A 79 15.12 9.31 11.65
C PRO A 79 14.15 9.47 10.46
N VAL A 80 13.18 8.56 10.35
CA VAL A 80 12.11 8.60 9.32
C VAL A 80 10.76 8.25 9.95
N TRP A 81 9.69 8.91 9.51
CA TRP A 81 8.34 8.58 9.96
C TRP A 81 7.78 7.44 9.11
N TRP A 82 7.22 6.44 9.77
CA TRP A 82 6.55 5.29 9.20
C TRP A 82 5.05 5.47 9.35
N ALA A 83 4.33 5.62 8.24
CA ALA A 83 2.88 5.64 8.18
C ALA A 83 2.37 4.42 7.40
N GLU A 84 1.71 3.51 8.09
CA GLU A 84 1.25 2.23 7.53
C GLU A 84 -0.25 2.27 7.24
N VAL A 85 -0.61 1.76 6.07
CA VAL A 85 -1.98 1.54 5.66
C VAL A 85 -2.16 0.06 5.38
N ARG A 86 -3.06 -0.58 6.12
CA ARG A 86 -3.45 -1.98 5.91
C ARG A 86 -4.77 -2.03 5.19
N ALA A 87 -4.76 -2.42 3.92
CA ALA A 87 -5.96 -2.44 3.09
C ALA A 87 -6.52 -3.85 2.89
N ASP A 88 -7.83 -3.92 2.67
CA ASP A 88 -8.46 -5.04 2.01
C ASP A 88 -7.81 -5.20 0.62
N PRO A 89 -7.32 -6.39 0.24
CA PRO A 89 -6.68 -6.61 -1.06
C PRO A 89 -7.66 -6.54 -2.25
N GLN A 90 -8.97 -6.44 -1.99
CA GLN A 90 -10.04 -6.38 -2.97
C GLN A 90 -10.82 -5.07 -2.83
N ASN A 91 -11.85 -4.92 -3.67
CA ASN A 91 -12.87 -3.87 -3.54
C ASN A 91 -12.32 -2.43 -3.50
N GLY A 92 -11.18 -2.17 -4.15
CA GLY A 92 -10.57 -0.84 -4.24
C GLY A 92 -9.66 -0.45 -3.07
N GLY A 93 -9.42 -1.35 -2.11
CA GLY A 93 -8.52 -1.11 -0.97
C GLY A 93 -7.08 -0.77 -1.38
N PRO A 94 -6.45 -1.49 -2.34
CA PRO A 94 -5.09 -1.17 -2.78
C PRO A 94 -4.97 0.22 -3.40
N GLU A 95 -5.90 0.61 -4.27
CA GLU A 95 -5.91 1.93 -4.90
C GLU A 95 -6.13 3.05 -3.87
N LEU A 96 -6.96 2.80 -2.86
CA LEU A 96 -7.18 3.71 -1.74
C LEU A 96 -5.87 3.90 -0.94
N ALA A 97 -5.20 2.81 -0.56
CA ALA A 97 -3.95 2.86 0.19
C ALA A 97 -2.82 3.55 -0.59
N ASP A 98 -2.68 3.21 -1.88
CA ASP A 98 -1.69 3.82 -2.77
C ASP A 98 -1.91 5.34 -2.89
N ARG A 99 -3.16 5.80 -3.07
CA ARG A 99 -3.47 7.24 -3.16
C ARG A 99 -3.19 7.97 -1.85
N TYR A 100 -3.57 7.38 -0.71
CA TYR A 100 -3.29 7.95 0.61
C TYR A 100 -1.78 8.12 0.83
N ALA A 101 -1.01 7.05 0.64
CA ALA A 101 0.44 7.05 0.85
C ALA A 101 1.16 8.00 -0.12
N ALA A 102 0.73 8.04 -1.38
CA ALA A 102 1.29 8.95 -2.38
C ALA A 102 1.06 10.43 -2.02
N GLU A 103 -0.12 10.79 -1.49
CA GLU A 103 -0.38 12.17 -1.07
C GLU A 103 0.43 12.56 0.16
N LEU A 104 0.65 11.64 1.13
CA LEU A 104 1.56 11.90 2.24
C LEU A 104 2.99 12.18 1.76
N VAL A 105 3.54 11.32 0.89
CA VAL A 105 4.89 11.49 0.34
C VAL A 105 4.99 12.77 -0.48
N LYS A 106 3.98 13.10 -1.28
CA LYS A 106 3.95 14.34 -2.06
C LYS A 106 4.02 15.58 -1.17
N ARG A 107 3.42 15.55 0.02
CA ARG A 107 3.37 16.68 0.96
C ARG A 107 4.60 16.77 1.87
N LEU A 108 5.11 15.62 2.30
CA LEU A 108 6.10 15.51 3.38
C LEU A 108 7.47 15.01 2.90
N GLY A 109 7.62 14.72 1.61
CA GLY A 109 8.82 14.08 1.08
C GLY A 109 8.87 12.58 1.38
N GLY A 110 10.01 11.96 1.09
CA GLY A 110 10.25 10.53 1.30
C GLY A 110 9.78 9.63 0.14
N GLN A 111 9.37 8.41 0.48
CA GLN A 111 9.04 7.36 -0.49
C GLN A 111 7.96 6.40 0.00
N VAL A 112 7.33 5.69 -0.93
CA VAL A 112 6.35 4.64 -0.62
C VAL A 112 6.99 3.26 -0.84
N TRP A 113 6.80 2.38 0.13
CA TRP A 113 6.96 0.94 -0.05
C TRP A 113 5.59 0.29 -0.17
N LYS A 114 5.50 -0.71 -1.04
CA LYS A 114 4.31 -1.54 -1.21
C LYS A 114 4.73 -2.93 -1.69
N PRO A 115 3.96 -3.98 -1.38
CA PRO A 115 4.28 -5.33 -1.81
C PRO A 115 4.35 -5.40 -3.33
N ALA A 116 5.27 -6.23 -3.82
CA ALA A 116 5.35 -6.53 -5.24
C ALA A 116 3.98 -7.07 -5.71
N PRO A 117 3.51 -6.68 -6.92
CA PRO A 117 2.37 -7.33 -7.51
C PRO A 117 2.64 -8.85 -7.58
N PRO A 118 1.62 -9.70 -7.42
CA PRO A 118 1.80 -11.14 -7.52
C PRO A 118 2.51 -11.48 -8.84
N PRO A 119 3.41 -12.49 -8.86
CA PRO A 119 4.09 -12.89 -10.08
C PRO A 119 3.08 -13.06 -11.21
N PHE A 120 3.32 -12.39 -12.34
CA PHE A 120 2.50 -12.58 -13.51
C PHE A 120 2.77 -13.99 -14.05
N ASP A 121 1.77 -14.87 -13.90
CA ASP A 121 1.77 -16.17 -14.56
C ASP A 121 0.96 -16.02 -15.85
N PRO A 122 1.61 -15.79 -17.02
CA PRO A 122 0.88 -15.69 -18.27
C PRO A 122 0.05 -16.96 -18.47
N PRO A 123 -1.19 -16.87 -18.97
CA PRO A 123 -1.94 -18.07 -19.34
C PRO A 123 -1.07 -18.89 -20.29
N THR A 124 -0.80 -20.14 -19.91
CA THR A 124 -0.07 -21.08 -20.74
C THR A 124 -0.91 -21.25 -22.01
N GLY A 125 -0.47 -20.64 -23.11
CA GLY A 125 -1.17 -20.75 -24.39
C GLY A 125 -1.31 -22.23 -24.77
N PRO A 126 -2.36 -22.63 -25.49
CA PRO A 126 -2.52 -24.01 -25.90
C PRO A 126 -1.28 -24.45 -26.68
N ALA A 127 -0.72 -25.61 -26.31
CA ALA A 127 0.34 -26.25 -27.06
C ALA A 127 -0.13 -26.37 -28.52
N VAL A 128 0.56 -25.70 -29.42
CA VAL A 128 0.31 -25.82 -30.86
C VAL A 128 0.79 -27.21 -31.24
N THR A 129 -0.10 -28.19 -31.24
CA THR A 129 0.19 -29.50 -31.81
C THR A 129 0.25 -29.31 -33.32
N ASP A 130 1.47 -29.26 -33.84
CA ASP A 130 1.71 -29.30 -35.28
C ASP A 130 1.24 -30.67 -35.80
N VAL A 131 0.00 -30.72 -36.28
CA VAL A 131 -0.50 -31.87 -37.04
C VAL A 131 0.12 -31.76 -38.42
N ALA A 132 1.28 -32.39 -38.57
CA ALA A 132 1.90 -32.64 -39.85
C ALA A 132 0.90 -33.41 -40.73
N GLY A 133 0.27 -32.68 -41.65
CA GLY A 133 -0.58 -33.23 -42.69
C GLY A 133 0.23 -34.20 -43.53
N GLY A 134 -0.22 -35.46 -43.56
CA GLY A 134 0.25 -36.43 -44.54
C GLY A 134 -0.10 -35.95 -45.94
N ASN A 135 0.90 -35.97 -46.82
CA ASN A 135 0.69 -35.86 -48.25
C ASN A 135 1.06 -37.17 -48.93
N ASN A 136 0.12 -37.61 -49.75
CA ASN A 136 0.14 -38.79 -50.61
C ASN A 136 1.34 -38.81 -51.57
N ALA A 137 1.89 -40.01 -51.77
CA ALA A 137 2.34 -40.52 -53.06
C ALA A 137 2.19 -42.04 -53.07
#